data_AF-A0A442W128-F1
#
_entry.id   AF-A0A442W128-F1
#
_cell.length_a   1.000
_cell.length_b   1.000
_cell.length_c   1.000
_cell.angle_alpha   90.00
_cell.angle_beta   90.00
_cell.angle_gamma   90.00
#
_symmetry.space_group_name_H-M   'P 1'
#
loop_
_entity.id
_entity.type
_entity.pdbx_description
1 polymer ?
#
loop_
_entity_poly.entity_id
_entity_poly.type
_entity_poly.pdbx_seq_one_letter_code
_entity_poly.pdbx_strand_id
1 'polypeptide(L)'
;MTLRDLDAPFIGAFLEDLETLRSASVRTRNLRLTAIRSFFRYASFEEPAHSAQIQRVLAIPSKRCDKRQLQFLTRPEIEAILACPDRSTWLGRRDHTLLLLAAQTGLRVSEIIDLDRDSVMLGHGAHVRCVGKGRKERSTPLT
;
A
#
# COMPACT_ATOMS: atom_id res chain seq x y z
N MET A 1 3.62 -4.14 -32.26
CA MET A 1 4.13 -4.89 -31.11
C MET A 1 3.31 -6.15 -30.95
N THR A 2 3.96 -7.31 -31.01
CA THR A 2 3.40 -8.64 -30.78
C THR A 2 3.98 -9.22 -29.49
N LEU A 3 3.44 -10.33 -29.00
CA LEU A 3 3.96 -11.01 -27.81
C LEU A 3 5.44 -11.41 -27.97
N ARG A 4 5.90 -11.68 -29.20
CA ARG A 4 7.29 -12.02 -29.50
C ARG A 4 8.25 -10.87 -29.24
N ASP A 5 7.80 -9.64 -29.40
CA ASP A 5 8.61 -8.44 -29.17
C ASP A 5 8.84 -8.18 -27.67
N LEU A 6 8.06 -8.82 -26.79
CA LEU A 6 8.14 -8.70 -25.34
C LEU A 6 9.00 -9.82 -24.74
N ASP A 7 10.29 -9.85 -25.09
CA ASP A 7 11.23 -10.85 -24.61
C ASP A 7 11.99 -10.38 -23.34
N ALA A 8 12.80 -11.28 -22.78
CA ALA A 8 13.52 -10.98 -21.55
C ALA A 8 14.52 -9.80 -21.70
N PRO A 9 15.30 -9.69 -22.80
CA PRO A 9 16.11 -8.50 -23.09
C PRO A 9 15.30 -7.20 -23.13
N PHE A 10 14.17 -7.17 -23.85
CA PHE A 10 13.32 -5.98 -23.95
C PHE A 10 12.77 -5.56 -22.58
N ILE A 11 12.25 -6.51 -21.82
CA ILE A 11 11.76 -6.25 -20.46
C ILE A 11 12.90 -5.82 -19.54
N GLY A 12 14.09 -6.41 -19.68
CA GLY A 12 15.29 -6.01 -18.96
C GLY A 12 15.66 -4.55 -19.22
N ALA A 13 15.73 -4.16 -20.49
CA ALA A 13 16.01 -2.79 -20.92
C ALA A 13 14.94 -1.79 -20.45
N PHE A 14 13.67 -2.17 -20.51
CA PHE A 14 12.59 -1.35 -19.95
C PHE A 14 12.76 -1.14 -18.43
N LEU A 15 13.09 -2.19 -17.69
CA LEU A 15 13.29 -2.09 -16.25
C LEU A 15 14.54 -1.28 -15.88
N GLU A 16 15.53 -1.19 -16.78
CA GLU A 16 16.70 -0.32 -16.64
C GLU A 16 16.36 1.14 -16.96
N ASP A 17 15.63 1.41 -18.05
CA ASP A 17 15.07 2.74 -18.39
C ASP A 17 14.26 3.32 -17.22
N LEU A 18 13.45 2.50 -16.55
CA LEU A 18 12.71 2.92 -15.37
C LEU A 18 13.62 3.48 -14.27
N GLU A 19 14.79 2.88 -14.03
CA GLU A 19 15.71 3.33 -12.98
C GLU A 19 16.57 4.50 -13.44
N THR A 20 17.12 4.45 -14.64
CA THR A 20 18.14 5.40 -15.10
C THR A 20 17.53 6.67 -15.65
N LEU A 21 16.55 6.54 -16.56
CA LEU A 21 15.96 7.68 -17.27
C LEU A 21 14.74 8.24 -16.56
N ARG A 22 13.95 7.38 -15.88
CA ARG A 22 12.75 7.81 -15.14
C ARG A 22 12.95 7.93 -13.64
N SER A 23 14.16 7.67 -13.16
CA SER A 23 14.54 7.79 -11.74
C SER A 23 13.62 7.02 -10.78
N ALA A 24 13.02 5.92 -11.23
CA ALA A 24 12.20 5.07 -10.38
C ALA A 24 13.08 4.34 -9.38
N SER A 25 12.63 4.25 -8.13
CA SER A 25 13.32 3.43 -7.12
C SER A 25 13.32 1.95 -7.51
N VAL A 26 14.32 1.19 -7.03
CA VAL A 26 14.41 -0.27 -7.21
C VAL A 26 13.12 -0.97 -6.76
N ARG A 27 12.49 -0.46 -5.69
CA ARG A 27 11.18 -0.94 -5.21
C ARG A 27 10.09 -0.76 -6.26
N THR A 28 10.04 0.39 -6.91
CA THR A 28 9.06 0.69 -7.97
C THR A 28 9.32 -0.17 -9.20
N ARG A 29 10.59 -0.32 -9.62
CA ARG A 29 10.98 -1.27 -10.70
C ARG A 29 10.49 -2.68 -10.39
N ASN A 30 10.76 -3.20 -9.20
CA ASN A 30 10.34 -4.54 -8.81
C ASN A 30 8.81 -4.69 -8.76
N LEU A 31 8.09 -3.64 -8.35
CA LEU A 31 6.62 -3.64 -8.40
C LEU A 31 6.10 -3.72 -9.84
N ARG A 32 6.73 -3.01 -10.78
CA ARG A 32 6.42 -3.13 -12.22
C ARG A 32 6.73 -4.52 -12.76
N LEU A 33 7.87 -5.11 -12.37
CA LEU A 33 8.20 -6.49 -12.72
C LEU A 33 7.17 -7.50 -12.18
N THR A 34 6.61 -7.28 -10.99
CA THR A 34 5.51 -8.12 -10.47
C THR A 34 4.27 -8.04 -11.36
N ALA A 35 3.89 -6.85 -11.82
CA ALA A 35 2.76 -6.69 -12.75
C ALA A 35 3.04 -7.37 -14.11
N ILE A 36 4.25 -7.21 -14.66
CA ILE A 36 4.69 -7.89 -15.88
C ILE A 36 4.60 -9.41 -15.71
N ARG A 37 5.14 -9.95 -14.61
CA ARG A 37 5.03 -11.39 -14.31
C ARG A 37 3.59 -11.87 -14.21
N SER A 38 2.68 -11.06 -13.64
CA SER A 38 1.25 -11.41 -13.58
C SER A 38 0.66 -11.54 -14.99
N PHE A 39 0.96 -10.59 -15.87
CA PHE A 39 0.55 -10.65 -17.27
C PHE A 39 1.12 -11.88 -17.99
N PHE A 40 2.42 -12.17 -17.82
CA PHE A 40 3.06 -13.32 -18.46
C PHE A 40 2.60 -14.67 -17.90
N ARG A 41 2.17 -14.74 -16.63
CA ARG A 41 1.48 -15.93 -16.09
C ARG A 41 0.15 -16.14 -16.80
N TYR A 42 -0.64 -15.09 -16.98
CA TYR A 42 -1.87 -15.16 -17.77
C TYR A 42 -1.59 -15.60 -19.21
N ALA A 43 -0.65 -14.94 -19.89
CA ALA A 43 -0.27 -15.26 -21.28
C ALA A 43 0.24 -16.70 -21.44
N SER A 44 0.85 -17.31 -20.41
CA SER A 44 1.28 -18.71 -20.48
C SER A 44 0.15 -19.71 -20.65
N PHE A 45 -1.06 -19.37 -20.19
CA PHE A 45 -2.27 -20.18 -20.38
C PHE A 45 -2.91 -19.92 -21.74
N GLU A 46 -2.95 -18.67 -22.19
CA GLU A 46 -3.59 -18.27 -23.45
C GLU A 46 -2.75 -18.59 -24.69
N GLU A 47 -1.42 -18.49 -24.58
CA GLU A 47 -0.48 -18.63 -25.71
C GLU A 47 0.63 -19.66 -25.42
N PRO A 48 0.32 -20.97 -25.31
CA PRO A 48 1.29 -22.01 -24.99
C PRO A 48 2.44 -22.12 -26.02
N ALA A 49 2.19 -21.69 -27.26
CA ALA A 49 3.18 -21.67 -28.34
C ALA A 49 4.39 -20.78 -28.02
N HIS A 50 4.25 -19.80 -27.11
CA HIS A 50 5.32 -18.89 -26.70
C HIS A 50 5.91 -19.24 -25.34
N SER A 51 5.59 -20.42 -24.79
CA SER A 51 5.99 -20.87 -23.45
C SER A 51 7.48 -20.67 -23.14
N ALA A 52 8.38 -21.01 -24.06
CA ALA A 52 9.82 -20.84 -23.87
C ALA A 52 10.23 -19.37 -23.63
N GLN A 53 9.67 -18.43 -24.40
CA GLN A 53 9.92 -17.00 -24.22
C GLN A 53 9.31 -16.50 -22.92
N ILE A 54 8.06 -16.89 -22.64
CA ILE A 54 7.33 -16.50 -21.43
C ILE A 54 8.11 -16.93 -20.17
N GLN A 55 8.63 -18.16 -20.15
CA GLN A 55 9.43 -18.65 -19.03
C GLN A 55 10.71 -17.82 -18.81
N ARG A 56 11.37 -17.34 -19.87
CA ARG A 56 12.53 -16.45 -19.73
C ARG A 56 12.15 -15.10 -19.10
N VAL A 57 11.01 -14.53 -19.45
CA VAL A 57 10.52 -13.28 -18.83
C VAL A 57 10.17 -13.50 -17.36
N LEU A 58 9.51 -14.61 -17.03
CA LEU A 58 9.17 -14.96 -15.65
C LEU A 58 10.43 -15.17 -14.77
N ALA A 59 11.51 -15.67 -15.37
CA ALA A 59 12.80 -15.91 -14.73
C ALA A 59 13.63 -14.63 -14.46
N ILE A 60 13.28 -13.47 -15.02
CA ILE A 60 14.00 -12.20 -14.75
C ILE A 60 14.03 -11.95 -13.24
N PRO A 61 15.20 -11.85 -12.59
CA PRO A 61 15.27 -11.69 -11.15
C PRO A 61 14.82 -10.29 -10.70
N SER A 62 14.19 -10.24 -9.53
CA SER A 62 13.96 -8.96 -8.84
C SER A 62 15.32 -8.40 -8.40
N LYS A 63 15.54 -7.10 -8.56
CA LYS A 63 16.79 -6.46 -8.10
C LYS A 63 16.76 -6.36 -6.59
N ARG A 64 17.89 -6.65 -5.92
CA ARG A 64 17.98 -6.54 -4.46
C ARG A 64 17.70 -5.08 -4.05
N CYS A 65 16.87 -4.93 -3.04
CA CYS A 65 16.48 -3.65 -2.48
C CYS A 65 16.47 -3.78 -0.98
N ASP A 66 17.01 -2.78 -0.27
CA ASP A 66 16.96 -2.76 1.17
C ASP A 66 15.51 -2.73 1.64
N LYS A 67 15.22 -3.58 2.63
CA LYS A 67 13.94 -3.54 3.33
C LYS A 67 13.98 -2.31 4.22
N ARG A 68 13.25 -1.26 3.86
CA ARG A 68 13.07 -0.09 4.72
C ARG A 68 12.61 -0.57 6.09
N GLN A 69 13.36 -0.23 7.13
CA GLN A 69 12.97 -0.49 8.51
C GLN A 69 11.64 0.19 8.76
N LEU A 70 10.68 -0.56 9.34
CA LEU A 70 9.41 0.01 9.74
C LEU A 70 9.69 1.05 10.82
N GLN A 71 9.48 2.32 10.46
CA GLN A 71 9.51 3.41 11.43
C GLN A 71 8.18 3.40 12.16
N PHE A 72 8.24 3.50 13.48
CA PHE A 72 7.08 3.62 14.36
C PHE A 72 7.32 4.79 15.31
N LEU A 73 6.23 5.36 15.82
CA LEU A 73 6.30 6.42 16.80
C LEU A 73 6.33 5.82 18.20
N THR A 74 7.24 6.31 19.02
CA THR A 74 7.27 6.06 20.47
C THR A 74 6.11 6.79 21.15
N ARG A 75 5.78 6.37 22.38
CA ARG A 75 4.70 7.02 23.15
C ARG A 75 4.92 8.54 23.29
N PRO A 76 6.11 9.06 23.65
CA PRO A 76 6.34 10.50 23.73
C PRO A 76 6.15 11.23 22.39
N GLU A 77 6.53 10.62 21.27
CA GLU A 77 6.34 11.22 19.94
C GLU A 77 4.86 11.29 19.56
N ILE A 78 4.07 10.26 19.90
CA ILE A 78 2.61 10.27 19.72
C ILE A 78 1.99 11.41 20.54
N GLU A 79 2.33 11.54 21.82
CA GLU A 79 1.82 12.62 22.68
C GLU A 79 2.18 14.00 22.14
N ALA A 80 3.41 14.18 21.64
CA ALA A 80 3.84 15.44 21.01
C ALA A 80 3.01 15.78 19.75
N ILE A 81 2.71 14.79 18.90
CA ILE A 81 1.85 14.97 17.73
C ILE A 81 0.42 15.33 18.15
N LEU A 82 -0.12 14.65 19.17
CA LEU A 82 -1.47 14.92 19.67
C LEU A 82 -1.61 16.31 20.32
N ALA A 83 -0.52 16.88 20.82
CA ALA A 83 -0.49 18.23 21.40
C ALA A 83 -0.42 19.37 20.36
N CYS A 84 -0.10 19.06 19.09
CA CYS A 84 0.09 20.07 18.04
C CYS A 84 -1.20 20.82 17.62
N PRO A 85 -2.38 20.17 17.46
CA PRO A 85 -3.59 20.86 17.01
C PRO A 85 -4.18 21.82 18.07
N ASP A 86 -4.55 23.04 17.65
CA ASP A 86 -5.24 24.00 18.52
C ASP A 86 -6.72 23.63 18.74
N ARG A 87 -6.97 22.97 19.88
CA ARG A 87 -8.29 22.49 20.31
C ARG A 87 -9.29 23.61 20.65
N SER A 88 -8.88 24.87 20.70
CA SER A 88 -9.82 26.00 20.82
C SER A 88 -10.64 26.20 19.54
N THR A 89 -10.07 25.84 18.39
CA THR A 89 -10.73 25.94 17.07
C THR A 89 -11.49 24.66 16.71
N TRP A 90 -12.50 24.79 15.84
CA TRP A 90 -13.20 23.62 15.30
C TRP A 90 -12.27 22.69 14.52
N LEU A 91 -11.39 23.27 13.67
CA LEU A 91 -10.43 22.50 12.88
C LEU A 91 -9.44 21.73 13.77
N GLY A 92 -8.88 22.38 14.80
CA GLY A 92 -7.93 21.70 15.67
C GLY A 92 -8.56 20.62 16.54
N ARG A 93 -9.85 20.76 16.96
CA ARG A 93 -10.58 19.63 17.58
C ARG A 93 -10.73 18.47 16.63
N ARG A 94 -11.14 18.72 15.38
CA ARG A 94 -11.28 17.69 14.35
C ARG A 94 -9.95 16.97 14.12
N ASP A 95 -8.88 17.71 13.89
CA ASP A 95 -7.57 17.15 13.57
C ASP A 95 -6.99 16.36 14.76
N HIS A 96 -7.17 16.87 16.00
CA HIS A 96 -6.81 16.13 17.20
C HIS A 96 -7.57 14.80 17.30
N THR A 97 -8.89 14.80 17.08
CA THR A 97 -9.70 13.57 17.12
C THR A 97 -9.27 12.57 16.04
N LEU A 98 -8.97 13.02 14.82
CA LEU A 98 -8.49 12.13 13.75
C LEU A 98 -7.14 11.50 14.09
N LEU A 99 -6.21 12.29 14.62
CA LEU A 99 -4.89 11.80 15.04
C LEU A 99 -4.99 10.83 16.23
N LEU A 100 -5.82 11.16 17.22
CA LEU A 100 -6.06 10.30 18.39
C LEU A 100 -6.66 8.97 17.96
N LEU A 101 -7.68 9.01 17.10
CA LEU A 101 -8.31 7.81 16.57
C LEU A 101 -7.30 6.93 15.82
N ALA A 102 -6.48 7.53 14.94
CA ALA A 102 -5.43 6.79 14.22
C ALA A 102 -4.44 6.12 15.17
N ALA A 103 -3.98 6.85 16.20
CA ALA A 103 -3.01 6.36 17.17
C ALA A 103 -3.56 5.22 18.04
N GLN A 104 -4.83 5.30 18.46
CA GLN A 104 -5.45 4.30 19.33
C GLN A 104 -5.88 3.03 18.58
N THR A 105 -6.43 3.20 17.37
CA THR A 105 -7.11 2.09 16.66
C THR A 105 -6.28 1.45 15.57
N GLY A 106 -5.20 2.12 15.11
CA GLY A 106 -4.40 1.65 13.98
C GLY A 106 -5.19 1.56 12.67
N LEU A 107 -6.30 2.30 12.56
CA LEU A 107 -7.06 2.41 11.31
C LEU A 107 -6.23 3.07 10.22
N ARG A 108 -6.45 2.64 8.98
CA ARG A 108 -5.82 3.28 7.81
C ARG A 108 -6.46 4.64 7.57
N VAL A 109 -5.72 5.56 6.95
CA VAL A 109 -6.23 6.88 6.59
C VAL A 109 -7.54 6.79 5.79
N SER A 110 -7.62 5.88 4.81
CA SER A 110 -8.85 5.65 4.05
C SER A 110 -10.01 5.19 4.94
N GLU A 111 -9.75 4.29 5.90
CA GLU A 111 -10.79 3.82 6.82
C GLU A 111 -11.28 4.95 7.73
N ILE A 112 -10.41 5.86 8.14
CA ILE A 112 -10.75 7.01 9.00
C ILE A 112 -11.59 8.05 8.27
N ILE A 113 -11.22 8.41 7.04
CA ILE A 113 -11.95 9.44 6.27
C ILE A 113 -13.30 8.96 5.75
N ASP A 114 -13.49 7.63 5.64
CA ASP A 114 -14.74 7.01 5.21
C ASP A 114 -15.70 6.71 6.38
N LEU A 115 -15.35 7.05 7.62
CA LEU A 115 -16.22 6.81 8.78
C LEU A 115 -17.49 7.65 8.71
N ASP A 116 -18.62 6.99 8.95
CA ASP A 116 -19.89 7.65 9.23
C ASP A 116 -20.17 7.72 10.74
N ARG A 117 -21.22 8.47 11.11
CA ARG A 117 -21.64 8.61 12.50
C ARG A 117 -22.13 7.30 13.10
N ASP A 118 -22.74 6.44 12.30
CA ASP A 118 -23.34 5.16 12.74
C ASP A 118 -22.28 4.06 12.95
N SER A 119 -21.06 4.33 12.52
CA SER A 119 -19.88 3.48 12.70
C SER A 119 -19.20 3.71 14.04
N VAL A 120 -19.57 4.77 14.78
CA VAL A 120 -18.96 5.13 16.07
C VAL A 120 -19.95 4.87 17.19
N MET A 121 -19.69 3.83 17.97
CA MET A 121 -20.49 3.49 19.15
C MET A 121 -19.81 4.09 20.38
N LEU A 122 -20.51 4.99 21.06
CA LEU A 122 -20.08 5.62 22.31
C LEU A 122 -20.87 5.05 23.49
N GLY A 123 -20.23 4.88 24.64
CA GLY A 123 -20.84 4.32 25.84
C GLY A 123 -20.24 2.98 26.27
N HIS A 124 -21.06 2.07 26.79
CA HIS A 124 -20.60 0.75 27.22
C HIS A 124 -20.13 -0.08 26.02
N GLY A 125 -18.85 -0.48 26.03
CA GLY A 125 -18.24 -1.17 24.89
C GLY A 125 -17.99 -0.25 23.70
N ALA A 126 -17.53 0.99 23.95
CA ALA A 126 -17.22 1.96 22.90
C ALA A 126 -16.27 1.36 21.85
N HIS A 127 -16.63 1.49 20.57
CA HIS A 127 -15.85 0.94 19.45
C HIS A 127 -16.19 1.65 18.15
N VAL A 128 -15.29 1.50 17.17
CA VAL A 128 -15.50 1.93 15.79
C VAL A 128 -15.62 0.71 14.90
N ARG A 129 -16.72 0.63 14.15
CA ARG A 129 -16.93 -0.37 13.10
C ARG A 129 -16.33 0.14 11.80
N CYS A 130 -15.51 -0.66 11.14
CA CYS A 130 -14.84 -0.29 9.89
C CYS A 130 -14.96 -1.40 8.86
N VAL A 131 -15.12 -1.02 7.59
CA VAL A 131 -15.03 -1.95 6.46
C VAL A 131 -13.58 -2.00 5.97
N GLY A 132 -12.86 -3.04 6.36
CA GLY A 132 -11.46 -3.23 6.02
C GLY A 132 -11.22 -3.82 4.63
N LYS A 133 -9.93 -4.09 4.33
CA LYS A 133 -9.48 -4.70 3.07
C LYS A 133 -10.25 -5.99 2.76
N GLY A 134 -10.84 -6.06 1.56
CA GLY A 134 -11.64 -7.20 1.11
C GLY A 134 -13.10 -7.17 1.54
N ARG A 135 -13.62 -5.99 1.94
CA ARG A 135 -15.00 -5.79 2.44
C ARG A 135 -15.32 -6.60 3.70
N LYS A 136 -14.33 -6.80 4.56
CA LYS A 136 -14.53 -7.47 5.85
C LYS A 136 -14.76 -6.42 6.93
N GLU A 137 -15.89 -6.52 7.62
CA GLU A 137 -16.17 -5.69 8.78
C GLU A 137 -15.30 -6.09 9.97
N ARG A 138 -14.83 -5.09 10.72
CA ARG A 138 -14.17 -5.26 12.01
C ARG A 138 -14.63 -4.18 12.97
N SER A 139 -14.66 -4.50 14.26
CA SER A 139 -14.87 -3.54 15.34
C SER A 139 -13.57 -3.35 16.11
N THR A 140 -13.11 -2.11 16.23
CA THR A 140 -11.93 -1.76 17.02
C THR A 140 -12.38 -0.99 18.27
N PRO A 141 -12.05 -1.45 19.49
CA PRO A 141 -12.46 -0.78 20.71
C PRO A 141 -11.85 0.63 20.81
N LEU A 142 -12.61 1.55 21.41
CA LEU A 142 -12.16 2.86 21.83
C LEU A 142 -11.85 2.77 23.33
N THR A 143 -10.58 2.97 23.69
CA THR A 143 -10.07 2.94 25.08
C THR A 143 -9.70 4.32 25.57
#